data_AF-A0A6T0BF95-F1
#
_entry.id   AF-A0A6T0BF95-F1
#
_cell.length_a   1.000
_cell.length_b   1.000
_cell.length_c   1.000
_cell.angle_alpha   90.00
_cell.angle_beta   90.00
_cell.angle_gamma   90.00
#
_symmetry.space_group_name_H-M   'P 1'
#
loop_
_entity.id
_entity.type
_entity.pdbx_description
1 polymer ?
#
loop_
_entity_poly.entity_id
_entity_poly.type
_entity_poly.pdbx_seq_one_letter_code
_entity_poly.pdbx_strand_id
1 'polypeptide(L)'
;MARNGFEPIFFQGHASKDASPYVRLSLESKLTLELSPDHYLRLVNPHGELETHVLAKDAAVGMRLAVSAEAEAEAEVKTATVLQVERTVLAGAYNPYTTSGTIIVNGIEVSCHSSWFLEGVTSAAATPLLYQQLLAPLRALYSVAPGLVKSFCAKFDGDSRPMSELGLRQIVGSLASIASA
;
A
#
# COMPACT_ATOMS: atom_id res chain seq x y z
N MET A 1 -14.68 11.05 4.39
CA MET A 1 -14.32 10.01 5.40
C MET A 1 -13.30 10.62 6.35
N ALA A 2 -13.46 10.47 7.66
CA ALA A 2 -12.46 10.93 8.62
C ALA A 2 -11.14 10.18 8.38
N ARG A 3 -10.01 10.89 8.38
CA ARG A 3 -8.69 10.26 8.41
C ARG A 3 -8.55 9.55 9.76
N ASN A 4 -8.22 8.27 9.71
CA ASN A 4 -7.91 7.52 10.92
C ASN A 4 -6.55 7.98 11.45
N GLY A 5 -6.38 7.93 12.78
CA GLY A 5 -5.08 8.15 13.43
C GLY A 5 -4.13 6.97 13.20
N PHE A 6 -3.26 6.69 14.16
CA PHE A 6 -2.38 5.53 14.08
C PHE A 6 -3.17 4.21 14.02
N GLU A 7 -2.76 3.33 13.12
CA GLU A 7 -3.37 2.02 12.91
C GLU A 7 -2.33 0.89 12.97
N PRO A 8 -2.71 -0.32 13.42
CA PRO A 8 -1.82 -1.46 13.37
C PRO A 8 -1.60 -1.93 11.93
N ILE A 9 -0.39 -2.40 11.66
CA ILE A 9 -0.11 -3.23 10.48
C ILE A 9 -0.64 -4.64 10.80
N PHE A 10 -1.62 -5.08 10.02
CA PHE A 10 -2.26 -6.39 10.23
C PHE A 10 -1.69 -7.47 9.31
N PHE A 11 -1.10 -7.08 8.18
CA PHE A 11 -0.62 -8.00 7.15
C PHE A 11 0.55 -7.38 6.37
N GLN A 12 1.43 -8.24 5.84
CA GLN A 12 2.57 -7.86 5.02
C GLN A 12 2.48 -8.59 3.67
N GLY A 13 2.19 -7.86 2.59
CA GLY A 13 2.03 -8.46 1.25
C GLY A 13 3.37 -8.78 0.56
N HIS A 14 4.44 -8.11 0.95
CA HIS A 14 5.81 -8.37 0.48
C HIS A 14 6.82 -7.77 1.45
N ALA A 15 7.95 -8.41 1.67
CA ALA A 15 9.04 -7.91 2.51
C ALA A 15 10.37 -8.46 2.03
N SER A 16 10.88 -7.95 0.91
CA SER A 16 12.20 -8.34 0.37
C SER A 16 13.23 -7.22 0.56
N LYS A 17 14.51 -7.59 0.61
CA LYS A 17 15.67 -6.67 0.53
C LYS A 17 16.20 -6.52 -0.89
N ASP A 18 15.69 -7.32 -1.83
CA ASP A 18 16.18 -7.36 -3.21
C ASP A 18 15.88 -6.06 -3.95
N ALA A 19 16.69 -5.78 -4.96
CA ALA A 19 16.45 -4.64 -5.83
C ALA A 19 15.16 -4.81 -6.63
N SER A 20 14.33 -3.77 -6.67
CA SER A 20 13.06 -3.76 -7.39
C SER A 20 12.92 -2.49 -8.24
N PRO A 21 12.14 -2.52 -9.33
CA PRO A 21 11.76 -1.30 -10.06
C PRO A 21 10.86 -0.41 -9.22
N TYR A 22 11.06 0.90 -9.35
CA TYR A 22 10.31 1.94 -8.66
C TYR A 22 9.92 3.07 -9.61
N VAL A 23 8.80 3.71 -9.30
CA VAL A 23 8.45 5.04 -9.77
C VAL A 23 8.74 6.02 -8.63
N ARG A 24 9.58 7.02 -8.90
CA ARG A 24 9.86 8.13 -7.99
C ARG A 24 9.04 9.34 -8.40
N LEU A 25 8.32 9.91 -7.43
CA LEU A 25 7.57 11.14 -7.56
C LEU A 25 8.25 12.24 -6.74
N SER A 26 8.40 13.42 -7.33
CA SER A 26 8.80 14.64 -6.61
C SER A 26 7.63 15.62 -6.63
N LEU A 27 7.19 16.08 -5.45
CA LEU A 27 6.00 16.93 -5.30
C LEU A 27 6.40 18.39 -5.06
N GLU A 28 5.47 19.32 -5.29
CA GLU A 28 5.66 20.76 -5.04
C GLU A 28 5.97 21.09 -3.57
N SER A 29 5.52 20.24 -2.65
CA SER A 29 5.86 20.27 -1.22
C SER A 29 7.30 19.90 -0.91
N LYS A 30 8.10 19.54 -1.92
CA LYS A 30 9.46 18.96 -1.82
C LYS A 30 9.51 17.54 -1.24
N LEU A 31 8.35 16.95 -0.92
CA LEU A 31 8.28 15.54 -0.55
C LEU A 31 8.54 14.65 -1.76
N THR A 32 9.16 13.50 -1.50
CA THR A 32 9.44 12.47 -2.50
C THR A 32 8.82 11.15 -2.08
N LEU A 33 8.30 10.41 -3.05
CA LEU A 33 7.73 9.09 -2.84
C LEU A 33 8.25 8.11 -3.88
N GLU A 34 8.73 6.96 -3.41
CA GLU A 34 9.09 5.83 -4.25
C GLU A 34 8.17 4.65 -3.97
N LEU A 35 7.52 4.16 -5.01
CA LEU A 35 6.60 3.03 -4.96
C LEU A 35 6.81 2.13 -6.19
N SER A 36 6.46 0.85 -6.10
CA SER A 36 6.56 -0.06 -7.25
C SER A 36 5.61 0.39 -8.38
N PRO A 37 5.90 0.09 -9.65
CA PRO A 37 5.06 0.48 -10.79
C PRO A 37 3.59 0.09 -10.67
N ASP A 38 3.30 -0.97 -9.94
CA ASP A 38 1.98 -1.56 -9.77
C ASP A 38 1.32 -1.18 -8.44
N HIS A 39 1.87 -0.21 -7.72
CA HIS A 39 1.29 0.26 -6.46
C HIS A 39 0.23 1.35 -6.69
N TYR A 40 -0.85 1.33 -5.92
CA TYR A 40 -1.96 2.28 -6.10
C TYR A 40 -1.70 3.62 -5.39
N LEU A 41 -1.69 4.69 -6.18
CA LEU A 41 -1.75 6.08 -5.71
C LEU A 41 -3.20 6.49 -5.44
N ARG A 42 -3.37 7.43 -4.51
CA ARG A 42 -4.66 8.04 -4.17
C ARG A 42 -4.65 9.48 -4.67
N LEU A 43 -5.30 9.71 -5.82
CA LEU A 43 -5.44 11.07 -6.35
C LEU A 43 -6.54 11.81 -5.60
N VAL A 44 -6.26 13.06 -5.25
CA VAL A 44 -7.20 13.89 -4.50
C VAL A 44 -7.51 15.18 -5.24
N ASN A 45 -8.72 15.68 -5.05
CA ASN A 45 -9.12 17.00 -5.51
C ASN A 45 -8.40 18.11 -4.70
N PRO A 46 -8.52 19.41 -5.08
CA PRO A 46 -7.90 20.51 -4.34
C PRO A 46 -8.32 20.62 -2.87
N HIS A 47 -9.46 20.04 -2.49
CA HIS A 47 -9.96 19.99 -1.11
C HIS A 47 -9.44 18.77 -0.32
N GLY A 48 -8.59 17.93 -0.94
CA GLY A 48 -8.01 16.76 -0.30
C GLY A 48 -8.93 15.53 -0.26
N GLU A 49 -10.06 15.57 -0.96
CA GLU A 49 -10.97 14.43 -1.04
C GLU A 49 -10.50 13.45 -2.11
N LEU A 50 -10.62 12.15 -1.85
CA LEU A 50 -10.29 11.11 -2.80
C LEU A 50 -11.12 11.26 -4.07
N GLU A 51 -10.44 11.48 -5.20
CA GLU A 51 -11.06 11.56 -6.52
C GLU A 51 -11.02 10.20 -7.22
N THR A 52 -9.84 9.56 -7.22
CA THR A 52 -9.66 8.24 -7.85
C THR A 52 -8.38 7.57 -7.37
N HIS A 53 -8.17 6.33 -7.83
CA HIS A 53 -6.89 5.64 -7.72
C HIS A 53 -6.26 5.46 -9.12
N VAL A 54 -4.94 5.51 -9.16
CA VAL A 54 -4.14 5.18 -10.37
C VAL A 54 -2.95 4.32 -9.96
N LEU A 55 -2.42 3.53 -10.90
CA LEU A 55 -1.17 2.81 -10.67
C LEU A 55 0.01 3.78 -10.78
N ALA A 56 1.08 3.52 -10.02
CA ALA A 56 2.27 4.36 -10.02
C ALA A 56 2.88 4.53 -11.41
N LYS A 57 2.87 3.47 -12.23
CA LYS A 57 3.38 3.50 -13.61
C LYS A 57 2.64 4.47 -14.53
N ASP A 58 1.41 4.83 -14.15
CA ASP A 58 0.53 5.76 -14.86
C ASP A 58 0.51 7.14 -14.21
N ALA A 59 1.36 7.39 -13.20
CA ALA A 59 1.52 8.70 -12.59
C ALA A 59 2.02 9.72 -13.60
N ALA A 60 1.49 10.94 -13.52
CA ALA A 60 1.84 12.04 -14.42
C ALA A 60 2.04 13.35 -13.65
N VAL A 61 2.85 14.23 -14.23
CA VAL A 61 3.00 15.62 -13.77
C VAL A 61 1.64 16.31 -13.77
N GLY A 62 1.36 17.07 -12.72
CA GLY A 62 0.07 17.75 -12.53
C GLY A 62 -0.95 16.96 -11.72
N MET A 63 -0.74 15.65 -11.49
CA MET A 63 -1.56 14.88 -10.56
C MET A 63 -1.38 15.39 -9.12
N ARG A 64 -2.41 15.25 -8.29
CA ARG A 64 -2.44 15.78 -6.92
C ARG A 64 -2.59 14.66 -5.91
N LEU A 65 -1.76 14.69 -4.88
CA LEU A 65 -1.73 13.72 -3.79
C LEU A 65 -2.01 14.41 -2.45
N ALA A 66 -2.58 13.64 -1.53
CA ALA A 66 -2.72 14.06 -0.14
C ALA A 66 -1.35 13.97 0.57
N VAL A 67 -0.97 15.04 1.27
CA VAL A 67 0.21 15.07 2.12
C VAL A 67 -0.17 15.33 3.57
N SER A 68 0.61 14.81 4.51
CA SER A 68 0.46 15.13 5.92
C SER A 68 1.10 16.47 6.19
N ALA A 69 0.37 17.38 6.83
CA ALA A 69 0.98 18.56 7.44
C ALA A 69 1.85 18.06 8.62
N GLU A 70 3.17 18.17 8.50
CA GLU A 70 4.04 17.92 9.65
C GLU A 70 3.72 18.97 10.73
N ALA A 71 3.27 18.47 11.88
CA ALA A 71 3.31 19.08 13.20
C ALA A 71 2.97 20.59 13.29
N GLU A 72 1.69 20.93 13.29
CA GLU A 72 1.09 21.91 14.22
C GLU A 72 -0.45 21.81 14.14
N ALA A 73 -1.12 22.20 15.22
CA ALA A 73 -2.43 21.72 15.70
C ALA A 73 -3.68 21.99 14.83
N GLU A 74 -3.56 22.19 13.52
CA GLU A 74 -4.71 22.29 12.62
C GLU A 74 -4.54 21.34 11.42
N ALA A 75 -5.41 20.32 11.42
CA ALA A 75 -5.47 19.22 10.47
C ALA A 75 -6.01 19.66 9.09
N GLU A 76 -5.45 20.71 8.50
CA GLU A 76 -5.77 21.06 7.13
C GLU A 76 -5.07 20.07 6.19
N VAL A 77 -5.84 19.43 5.31
CA VAL A 77 -5.30 18.55 4.28
C VAL A 77 -4.50 19.40 3.31
N LYS A 78 -3.17 19.39 3.49
CA LYS A 78 -2.28 19.89 2.45
C LYS A 78 -2.29 18.85 1.32
N THR A 79 -2.60 19.31 0.13
CA THR A 79 -2.40 18.53 -1.09
C THR A 79 -1.11 18.99 -1.73
N ALA A 80 -0.47 18.14 -2.54
CA ALA A 80 0.69 18.55 -3.30
C ALA A 80 0.65 17.97 -4.73
N THR A 81 0.99 18.81 -5.69
CA THR A 81 1.09 18.48 -7.11
C THR A 81 2.38 17.72 -7.40
N VAL A 82 2.30 16.67 -8.22
CA VAL A 82 3.45 15.97 -8.79
C VAL A 82 4.15 16.88 -9.81
N LEU A 83 5.42 17.19 -9.58
CA LEU A 83 6.24 17.99 -10.48
C LEU A 83 7.13 17.13 -11.37
N GLN A 84 7.46 15.92 -10.93
CA GLN A 84 8.36 15.02 -11.67
C GLN A 84 8.02 13.56 -11.41
N VAL A 85 8.18 12.74 -12.45
CA VAL A 85 8.00 11.28 -12.43
C VAL A 85 9.23 10.64 -13.05
N GLU A 86 9.91 9.77 -12.30
CA GLU A 86 11.11 9.07 -12.75
C GLU A 86 10.96 7.56 -12.53
N ARG A 87 11.68 6.77 -13.34
CA ARG A 87 11.84 5.33 -13.10
C ARG A 87 13.22 5.09 -12.52
N THR A 88 13.28 4.30 -11.47
CA THR A 88 14.54 3.96 -10.78
C THR A 88 14.51 2.51 -10.31
N VAL A 89 15.66 2.00 -9.87
CA VAL A 89 15.79 0.69 -9.24
C VAL A 89 16.39 0.92 -7.86
N LEU A 90 15.70 0.45 -6.82
CA LEU A 90 16.11 0.63 -5.43
C LEU A 90 16.07 -0.71 -4.71
N ALA A 91 16.90 -0.83 -3.67
CA ALA A 91 16.90 -2.02 -2.81
C ALA A 91 15.68 -2.03 -1.90
N GLY A 92 15.13 -3.23 -1.72
CA GLY A 92 14.00 -3.50 -0.85
C GLY A 92 12.65 -3.31 -1.53
N ALA A 93 11.65 -4.06 -1.08
CA ALA A 93 10.24 -3.90 -1.42
C ALA A 93 9.39 -4.36 -0.23
N TYR A 94 8.67 -3.43 0.37
CA TYR A 94 7.87 -3.65 1.57
C TYR A 94 6.45 -3.16 1.34
N ASN A 95 5.47 -4.04 1.55
CA ASN A 95 4.06 -3.73 1.41
C ASN A 95 3.27 -4.04 2.70
N PRO A 96 3.31 -3.13 3.70
CA PRO A 96 2.52 -3.26 4.92
C PRO A 96 1.08 -2.80 4.73
N TYR A 97 0.14 -3.57 5.29
CA TYR A 97 -1.30 -3.29 5.22
C TYR A 97 -1.82 -2.83 6.58
N THR A 98 -2.40 -1.63 6.61
CA THR A 98 -3.16 -1.09 7.75
C THR A 98 -4.63 -1.51 7.67
N THR A 99 -5.36 -1.36 8.78
CA THR A 99 -6.77 -1.77 8.83
C THR A 99 -7.68 -0.96 7.90
N SER A 100 -7.40 0.31 7.66
CA SER A 100 -8.08 1.18 6.70
C SER A 100 -7.60 1.01 5.27
N GLY A 101 -6.37 0.50 5.09
CA GLY A 101 -5.77 0.30 3.77
C GLY A 101 -5.17 1.57 3.19
N THR A 102 -4.93 2.59 4.02
CA THR A 102 -4.08 3.72 3.67
C THR A 102 -2.90 3.80 4.63
N ILE A 103 -1.80 4.36 4.14
CA ILE A 103 -0.57 4.56 4.92
C ILE A 103 0.08 5.87 4.49
N ILE A 104 0.76 6.54 5.42
CA ILE A 104 1.56 7.72 5.13
C ILE A 104 3.02 7.27 5.01
N VAL A 105 3.63 7.53 3.85
CA VAL A 105 5.04 7.23 3.55
C VAL A 105 5.70 8.52 3.09
N ASN A 106 6.80 8.93 3.74
CA ASN A 106 7.48 10.20 3.48
C ASN A 106 6.51 11.41 3.47
N GLY A 107 5.54 11.41 4.38
CA GLY A 107 4.54 12.46 4.49
C GLY A 107 3.46 12.46 3.39
N ILE A 108 3.37 11.40 2.57
CA ILE A 108 2.38 11.29 1.47
C ILE A 108 1.43 10.12 1.76
N GLU A 109 0.12 10.37 1.68
CA GLU A 109 -0.92 9.36 1.92
C GLU A 109 -1.14 8.51 0.67
N VAL A 110 -0.96 7.20 0.78
CA VAL A 110 -1.09 6.22 -0.31
C VAL A 110 -1.97 5.05 0.08
N SER A 111 -2.40 4.26 -0.90
CA SER A 111 -3.05 2.96 -0.65
C SER A 111 -2.03 1.97 -0.10
N CYS A 112 -2.45 1.02 0.74
CA CYS A 112 -1.67 -0.17 1.07
C CYS A 112 -1.70 -1.23 -0.05
N HIS A 113 -2.51 -1.04 -1.09
CA HIS A 113 -2.69 -2.04 -2.13
C HIS A 113 -1.76 -1.81 -3.32
N SER A 114 -1.28 -2.92 -3.88
CA SER A 114 -0.64 -3.02 -5.18
C SER A 114 -1.38 -4.04 -6.04
N SER A 115 -1.09 -4.07 -7.33
CA SER A 115 -1.72 -5.01 -8.26
C SER A 115 -1.58 -6.46 -7.80
N TRP A 116 -2.61 -7.27 -8.07
CA TRP A 116 -2.59 -8.70 -7.83
C TRP A 116 -3.31 -9.47 -8.95
N PHE A 117 -4.58 -9.85 -8.78
CA PHE A 117 -5.35 -10.62 -9.77
C PHE A 117 -6.63 -9.93 -10.29
N LEU A 118 -6.93 -8.70 -9.85
CA LEU A 118 -8.16 -8.00 -10.25
C LEU A 118 -7.93 -7.02 -11.40
N GLU A 119 -6.68 -6.83 -11.79
CA GLU A 119 -6.26 -6.00 -12.91
C GLU A 119 -6.77 -6.62 -14.21
N GLY A 120 -7.33 -5.78 -15.09
CA GLY A 120 -7.98 -6.22 -16.33
C GLY A 120 -9.42 -6.70 -16.15
N VAL A 121 -9.86 -6.98 -14.93
CA VAL A 121 -11.27 -7.29 -14.60
C VAL A 121 -11.98 -6.06 -14.04
N THR A 122 -11.27 -5.23 -13.28
CA THR A 122 -11.80 -4.06 -12.58
C THR A 122 -11.01 -2.80 -12.97
N SER A 123 -11.62 -1.62 -12.78
CA SER A 123 -10.92 -0.36 -12.98
C SER A 123 -10.02 -0.05 -11.78
N ALA A 124 -8.88 0.61 -12.04
CA ALA A 124 -7.94 1.02 -11.00
C ALA A 124 -8.63 1.80 -9.87
N ALA A 125 -9.65 2.60 -10.17
CA ALA A 125 -10.44 3.35 -9.20
C ALA A 125 -11.11 2.46 -8.14
N ALA A 126 -11.61 1.28 -8.54
CA ALA A 126 -12.37 0.37 -7.69
C ALA A 126 -11.51 -0.73 -7.06
N THR A 127 -10.40 -1.12 -7.70
CA THR A 127 -9.59 -2.27 -7.30
C THR A 127 -9.13 -2.23 -5.84
N PRO A 128 -8.58 -1.12 -5.29
CA PRO A 128 -8.15 -1.07 -3.89
C PRO A 128 -9.29 -1.31 -2.90
N LEU A 129 -10.50 -0.80 -3.19
CA LEU A 129 -11.66 -1.04 -2.34
C LEU A 129 -12.06 -2.51 -2.35
N LEU A 130 -12.01 -3.16 -3.51
CA LEU A 130 -12.33 -4.58 -3.64
C LEU A 130 -11.30 -5.45 -2.93
N TYR A 131 -10.01 -5.15 -3.04
CA TYR A 131 -8.98 -5.82 -2.24
C TYR A 131 -9.19 -5.59 -0.74
N GLN A 132 -9.63 -4.40 -0.34
CA GLN A 132 -10.00 -4.19 1.04
C GLN A 132 -11.13 -5.12 1.48
N GLN A 133 -12.19 -5.27 0.70
CA GLN A 133 -13.27 -6.20 1.08
C GLN A 133 -12.80 -7.66 1.09
N LEU A 134 -11.96 -8.05 0.12
CA LEU A 134 -11.41 -9.40 0.05
C LEU A 134 -10.56 -9.75 1.28
N LEU A 135 -9.80 -8.78 1.83
CA LEU A 135 -9.00 -8.96 3.03
C LEU A 135 -9.79 -8.81 4.34
N ALA A 136 -11.09 -8.56 4.30
CA ALA A 136 -11.91 -8.41 5.51
C ALA A 136 -11.88 -9.64 6.44
N PRO A 137 -11.96 -10.89 5.94
CA PRO A 137 -11.82 -12.08 6.80
C PRO A 137 -10.45 -12.16 7.48
N LEU A 138 -9.39 -11.75 6.79
CA LEU A 138 -8.04 -11.72 7.37
C LEU A 138 -7.90 -10.65 8.46
N ARG A 139 -8.51 -9.47 8.27
CA ARG A 139 -8.60 -8.44 9.33
C ARG A 139 -9.39 -8.92 10.54
N ALA A 140 -10.49 -9.63 10.32
CA ALA A 140 -11.26 -10.24 11.40
C ALA A 140 -10.46 -11.33 12.13
N LEU A 141 -9.65 -12.13 11.42
CA LEU A 141 -8.73 -13.07 12.05
C LEU A 141 -7.65 -12.36 12.86
N TYR A 142 -7.08 -11.27 12.35
CA TYR A 142 -6.08 -10.48 13.06
C TYR A 142 -6.63 -9.88 14.36
N SER A 143 -7.90 -9.46 14.40
CA SER A 143 -8.48 -8.89 15.62
C SER A 143 -8.67 -9.91 16.74
N VAL A 144 -8.82 -11.20 16.42
CA VAL A 144 -8.99 -12.28 17.41
C VAL A 144 -7.72 -13.09 17.66
N ALA A 145 -6.84 -13.20 16.67
CA ALA A 145 -5.62 -14.02 16.71
C ALA A 145 -4.44 -13.32 16.00
N PRO A 146 -3.99 -12.14 16.49
CA PRO A 146 -2.96 -11.35 15.81
C PRO A 146 -1.61 -12.09 15.72
N GLY A 147 -1.29 -12.93 16.71
CA GLY A 147 -0.08 -13.75 16.71
C GLY A 147 -0.04 -14.74 15.54
N LEU A 148 -1.17 -15.36 15.20
CA LEU A 148 -1.28 -16.31 14.09
C LEU A 148 -0.98 -15.62 12.75
N VAL A 149 -1.60 -14.46 12.52
CA VAL A 149 -1.41 -13.69 11.28
C VAL A 149 0.03 -13.18 11.17
N LYS A 150 0.62 -12.70 12.27
CA LYS A 150 2.02 -12.26 12.30
C LYS A 150 3.00 -13.41 12.02
N SER A 151 2.81 -14.57 12.65
CA SER A 151 3.61 -15.76 12.37
C SER A 151 3.48 -16.24 10.94
N PHE A 152 2.30 -16.05 10.32
CA PHE A 152 2.09 -16.33 8.91
C PHE A 152 2.90 -15.39 8.02
N CYS A 153 2.81 -14.08 8.26
CA CYS A 153 3.58 -13.10 7.50
C CYS A 153 5.09 -13.35 7.61
N ALA A 154 5.58 -13.65 8.82
CA ALA A 154 6.99 -13.89 9.08
C ALA A 154 7.59 -15.07 8.29
N LYS A 155 6.78 -16.03 7.81
CA LYS A 155 7.27 -17.12 6.95
C LYS A 155 7.69 -16.67 5.56
N PHE A 156 7.24 -15.49 5.15
CA PHE A 156 7.51 -14.92 3.83
C PHE A 156 8.43 -13.70 3.90
N ASP A 157 8.91 -13.36 5.10
CA ASP A 157 9.91 -12.31 5.26
C ASP A 157 11.21 -12.72 4.53
N GLY A 158 11.64 -11.87 3.61
CA GLY A 158 12.80 -12.11 2.76
C GLY A 158 12.52 -12.93 1.50
N ASP A 159 11.29 -13.39 1.24
CA ASP A 159 10.97 -13.99 -0.07
C ASP A 159 11.06 -12.91 -1.15
N SER A 160 11.84 -13.18 -2.20
CA SER A 160 11.97 -12.29 -3.36
C SER A 160 10.63 -12.01 -4.02
N ARG A 161 9.68 -12.95 -3.93
CA ARG A 161 8.36 -12.83 -4.54
C ARG A 161 7.34 -12.23 -3.57
N PRO A 162 6.46 -11.33 -4.04
CA PRO A 162 5.32 -10.88 -3.25
C PRO A 162 4.32 -12.02 -3.05
N MET A 163 3.49 -11.91 -2.01
CA MET A 163 2.43 -12.89 -1.74
C MET A 163 1.42 -13.01 -2.89
N SER A 164 1.30 -11.98 -3.73
CA SER A 164 0.46 -12.00 -4.92
C SER A 164 0.91 -13.03 -5.97
N GLU A 165 2.18 -13.41 -5.96
CA GLU A 165 2.77 -14.40 -6.88
C GLU A 165 2.83 -15.82 -6.27
N LEU A 166 2.41 -15.97 -5.02
CA LEU A 166 2.40 -17.28 -4.36
C LEU A 166 1.17 -18.09 -4.77
N GLY A 167 1.38 -19.38 -5.06
CA GLY A 167 0.29 -20.29 -5.35
C GLY A 167 -0.56 -20.60 -4.11
N LEU A 168 -1.86 -20.84 -4.30
CA LEU A 168 -2.79 -21.24 -3.22
C LEU A 168 -2.25 -22.39 -2.36
N ARG A 169 -1.57 -23.38 -2.97
CA ARG A 169 -0.96 -24.50 -2.23
C ARG A 169 0.11 -24.05 -1.24
N GLN A 170 0.92 -23.06 -1.60
CA GLN A 170 1.99 -22.53 -0.74
C GLN A 170 1.41 -21.72 0.43
N ILE A 171 0.38 -20.92 0.15
CA ILE A 171 -0.36 -20.16 1.17
C ILE A 171 -1.02 -21.11 2.18
N VAL A 172 -1.77 -22.11 1.70
CA VAL A 172 -2.48 -23.07 2.55
C VAL A 172 -1.50 -23.95 3.35
N GLY A 173 -0.42 -24.44 2.72
CA GLY A 173 0.61 -25.22 3.41
C GLY A 173 1.32 -24.45 4.53
N SER A 174 1.50 -23.14 4.34
CA SER A 174 2.13 -22.27 5.34
C SER A 174 1.22 -22.03 6.54
N LEU A 175 -0.10 -21.93 6.33
CA LEU A 175 -1.09 -21.86 7.43
C LEU A 175 -1.14 -23.15 8.24
N ALA A 176 -1.18 -24.32 7.58
CA ALA A 176 -1.25 -25.62 8.24
C ALA A 176 -0.05 -25.86 9.18
N SER A 177 1.14 -25.41 8.76
CA SER A 177 2.37 -25.55 9.54
C SER A 177 2.54 -24.51 10.67
N ILE A 178 1.62 -23.55 10.81
CA ILE A 178 1.58 -22.64 11.97
C ILE A 178 0.58 -23.13 13.00
N ALA A 179 -0.54 -23.69 12.54
CA ALA A 179 -1.54 -24.28 13.44
C ALA A 179 -1.05 -25.53 14.17
N SER A 180 0.03 -26.15 13.69
CA SER A 180 0.66 -27.34 14.26
C SER A 180 1.86 -27.06 15.18
N ALA A 181 2.22 -25.78 15.37
CA ALA A 181 3.35 -25.33 16.20
C ALA A 181 2.83 -24.73 17.52
#